data_AF-B8CF82-F1
#
_entry.id   AF-B8CF82-F1
#
_cell.length_a   1.000
_cell.length_b   1.000
_cell.length_c   1.000
_cell.angle_alpha   90.00
_cell.angle_beta   90.00
_cell.angle_gamma   90.00
#
_symmetry.space_group_name_H-M   'P 1'
#
loop_
_entity.id
_entity.type
_entity.pdbx_description
1 polymer ?
#
loop_
_entity_poly.entity_id
_entity_poly.type
_entity_poly.pdbx_seq_one_letter_code
_entity_poly.pdbx_strand_id
1 'polypeptide(L)'
;METLWRQKRIKSGKNKVSKEERVQYLLPDQLFKYLEGGSAFPFMRLILPDNDSSRAHTGMKEASIAKVYGDAMGLNKTNMMYQRLVNFSDPSFNPGNAGDLSVVLHSVLEERFPWMKNKASKITVGEVNDWLDVLVTCSKDKMDIASGRSIWRMLLVVTGPVEQKWIVRIVLQKIEMGINFRVIMDYVSPHALSLYQSINNLKEFCKRMSDPNYVRILNMTHDQNAKEIVDVSR
;
A
#
# COMPACT_ATOMS: atom_id res chain seq x y z
N MET A 1 7.48 -6.70 1.50
CA MET A 1 7.90 -6.32 0.13
C MET A 1 9.38 -5.99 -0.02
N GLU A 2 9.94 -4.99 0.69
CA GLU A 2 11.37 -4.66 0.57
C GLU A 2 12.31 -5.83 0.89
N THR A 3 11.95 -6.67 1.86
CA THR A 3 12.70 -7.89 2.17
C THR A 3 12.65 -8.91 1.02
N LEU A 4 11.50 -9.06 0.36
CA LEU A 4 11.35 -9.92 -0.82
C LEU A 4 12.16 -9.39 -2.00
N TRP A 5 12.16 -8.07 -2.21
CA TRP A 5 12.97 -7.41 -3.24
C TRP A 5 14.46 -7.66 -2.99
N ARG A 6 14.92 -7.49 -1.74
CA ARG A 6 16.32 -7.72 -1.35
C ARG A 6 16.71 -9.20 -1.52
N GLN A 7 15.88 -10.13 -1.04
CA GLN A 7 16.16 -11.57 -1.13
C GLN A 7 16.22 -12.06 -2.58
N LYS A 8 15.30 -11.64 -3.46
CA LYS A 8 15.30 -12.04 -4.87
C LYS A 8 16.39 -11.34 -5.70
N ARG A 9 16.80 -10.12 -5.34
CA ARG A 9 18.01 -9.48 -5.91
C ARG A 9 19.27 -10.28 -5.62
N ILE A 10 19.45 -10.68 -4.35
CA ILE A 10 20.61 -11.48 -3.94
C ILE A 10 20.65 -12.82 -4.69
N LYS A 11 19.50 -13.49 -4.84
CA LYS A 11 19.40 -14.77 -5.56
C LYS A 11 19.62 -14.67 -7.07
N SER A 12 19.26 -13.55 -7.72
CA SER A 12 19.32 -13.40 -9.18
C SER A 12 20.62 -12.78 -9.69
N GLY A 13 21.51 -12.29 -8.81
CA GLY A 13 22.74 -11.59 -9.20
C GLY A 13 22.49 -10.25 -9.90
N LYS A 14 21.24 -9.80 -10.04
CA LYS A 14 20.88 -8.54 -10.70
C LYS A 14 21.05 -7.35 -9.76
N ASN A 15 21.75 -6.32 -10.22
CA ASN A 15 21.91 -5.07 -9.48
C ASN A 15 20.62 -4.25 -9.38
N LYS A 16 19.66 -4.41 -10.30
CA LYS A 16 18.41 -3.63 -10.37
C LYS A 16 17.22 -4.51 -10.80
N VAL A 17 16.10 -4.40 -10.09
CA VAL A 17 14.81 -5.06 -10.38
C VAL A 17 14.00 -4.16 -11.30
N SER A 18 13.43 -4.71 -12.39
CA SER A 18 12.56 -3.98 -13.33
C SER A 18 11.26 -3.52 -12.66
N LYS A 19 10.50 -2.63 -13.31
CA LYS A 19 9.22 -2.18 -12.73
C LYS A 19 8.20 -3.33 -12.73
N GLU A 20 8.20 -4.13 -13.78
CA GLU A 20 7.35 -5.30 -13.99
C GLU A 20 7.64 -6.37 -12.94
N GLU A 21 8.92 -6.69 -12.69
CA GLU A 21 9.33 -7.63 -11.64
C GLU A 21 8.85 -7.15 -10.25
N ARG A 22 8.84 -5.84 -9.98
CA ARG A 22 8.32 -5.31 -8.71
C ARG A 22 6.80 -5.42 -8.62
N VAL A 23 6.06 -5.23 -9.72
CA VAL A 23 4.61 -5.46 -9.75
C VAL A 23 4.30 -6.94 -9.53
N GLN A 24 5.05 -7.85 -10.12
CA GLN A 24 4.87 -9.29 -9.87
C GLN A 24 5.07 -9.66 -8.40
N TYR A 25 5.87 -8.91 -7.64
CA TYR A 25 6.00 -9.12 -6.19
C TYR A 25 4.83 -8.56 -5.37
N LEU A 26 4.12 -7.57 -5.91
CA LEU A 26 2.90 -7.02 -5.33
C LEU A 26 1.67 -7.89 -5.63
N LEU A 27 1.54 -8.26 -6.90
CA LEU A 27 0.39 -8.94 -7.49
C LEU A 27 0.88 -10.22 -8.20
N PRO A 28 1.40 -11.20 -7.44
CA PRO A 28 1.90 -12.44 -8.04
C PRO A 28 0.75 -13.24 -8.67
N ASP A 29 1.02 -14.01 -9.73
CA ASP A 29 0.00 -14.84 -10.38
C ASP A 29 -0.65 -15.84 -9.41
N GLN A 30 0.11 -16.28 -8.40
CA GLN A 30 -0.40 -17.13 -7.32
C GLN A 30 -1.51 -16.45 -6.51
N LEU A 31 -1.49 -15.12 -6.36
CA LEU A 31 -2.57 -14.37 -5.72
C LEU A 31 -3.87 -14.52 -6.50
N PHE A 32 -3.83 -14.32 -7.82
CA PHE A 32 -5.02 -14.45 -8.66
C PHE A 32 -5.55 -15.88 -8.70
N LYS A 33 -4.67 -16.88 -8.63
CA LYS A 33 -5.07 -18.29 -8.47
C LYS A 33 -5.75 -18.53 -7.12
N TYR A 34 -5.17 -18.03 -6.03
CA TYR A 34 -5.73 -18.15 -4.68
C TYR A 34 -7.10 -17.48 -4.53
N LEU A 35 -7.35 -16.40 -5.29
CA LEU A 35 -8.64 -15.73 -5.26
C LEU A 35 -9.76 -16.57 -5.90
N GLU A 36 -9.46 -17.55 -6.75
CA GLU A 36 -10.46 -18.45 -7.38
C GLU A 36 -11.64 -17.70 -8.02
N GLY A 37 -11.37 -16.61 -8.76
CA GLY A 37 -12.41 -15.75 -9.35
C GLY A 37 -12.97 -14.70 -8.38
N GLY A 38 -12.47 -14.66 -7.14
CA GLY A 38 -12.70 -13.60 -6.18
C GLY A 38 -12.08 -12.27 -6.60
N SER A 39 -12.59 -11.18 -6.02
CA SER A 39 -12.12 -9.84 -6.34
C SER A 39 -10.75 -9.55 -5.77
N ALA A 40 -9.83 -9.05 -6.60
CA ALA A 40 -8.53 -8.53 -6.15
C ALA A 40 -8.65 -7.17 -5.42
N PHE A 41 -9.85 -6.60 -5.32
CA PHE A 41 -10.10 -5.29 -4.73
C PHE A 41 -9.49 -5.09 -3.32
N PRO A 42 -9.58 -6.05 -2.37
CA PRO A 42 -8.99 -5.87 -1.03
C PRO A 42 -7.48 -5.62 -1.04
N PHE A 43 -6.77 -6.14 -2.04
CA PHE A 43 -5.33 -5.93 -2.25
C PHE A 43 -5.08 -4.65 -3.05
N MET A 44 -5.80 -4.46 -4.16
CA MET A 44 -5.64 -3.32 -5.06
C MET A 44 -5.84 -1.98 -4.35
N ARG A 45 -6.81 -1.89 -3.42
CA ARG A 45 -7.05 -0.66 -2.65
C ARG A 45 -5.94 -0.30 -1.66
N LEU A 46 -5.09 -1.25 -1.26
CA LEU A 46 -3.90 -0.97 -0.45
C LEU A 46 -2.71 -0.56 -1.30
N ILE A 47 -2.64 -1.05 -2.55
CA ILE A 47 -1.57 -0.73 -3.50
C ILE A 47 -1.82 0.62 -4.18
N LEU A 48 -3.09 0.94 -4.44
CA LEU A 48 -3.56 2.14 -5.13
C LEU A 48 -4.56 2.92 -4.25
N PRO A 49 -4.14 3.39 -3.05
CA PRO A 49 -5.07 4.05 -2.14
C PRO A 49 -5.67 5.35 -2.71
N ASP A 50 -4.92 6.10 -3.53
CA ASP A 50 -5.39 7.31 -4.22
C ASP A 50 -6.51 7.05 -5.25
N ASN A 51 -6.67 5.79 -5.68
CA ASN A 51 -7.64 5.39 -6.69
C ASN A 51 -8.87 4.68 -6.09
N ASP A 52 -8.94 4.53 -4.77
CA ASP A 52 -10.10 3.97 -4.09
C ASP A 52 -11.04 5.08 -3.58
N SER A 53 -12.03 5.44 -4.39
CA SER A 53 -13.07 6.41 -3.99
C SER A 53 -14.07 5.87 -2.97
N SER A 54 -14.07 4.56 -2.69
CA SER A 54 -15.02 3.93 -1.76
C SER A 54 -14.64 4.12 -0.28
N ARG A 55 -13.36 4.36 0.01
CA ARG A 55 -12.88 4.72 1.35
C ARG A 55 -12.52 6.20 1.36
N ALA A 56 -13.17 6.95 2.25
CA ALA A 56 -12.81 8.34 2.44
C ALA A 56 -11.37 8.48 2.96
N HIS A 57 -10.71 9.56 2.58
CA HIS A 57 -9.39 9.89 3.09
C HIS A 57 -9.40 10.04 4.62
N THR A 58 -8.36 9.55 5.29
CA THR A 58 -8.19 9.75 6.75
C THR A 58 -7.96 11.23 7.09
N GLY A 59 -7.40 12.01 6.16
CA GLY A 59 -7.01 13.40 6.37
C GLY A 59 -5.80 13.57 7.30
N MET A 60 -5.19 12.46 7.74
CA MET A 60 -4.04 12.50 8.64
C MET A 60 -2.79 12.98 7.90
N LYS A 61 -2.06 13.91 8.54
CA LYS A 61 -0.78 14.41 8.04
C LYS A 61 0.39 13.75 8.76
N GLU A 62 1.57 13.78 8.16
CA GLU A 62 2.80 13.21 8.69
C GLU A 62 3.05 13.65 10.15
N ALA A 63 2.96 14.95 10.42
CA ALA A 63 3.15 15.49 11.78
C ALA A 63 2.13 14.94 12.81
N SER A 64 0.91 14.61 12.38
CA SER A 64 -0.10 14.02 13.26
C SER A 64 0.20 12.54 13.53
N ILE A 65 0.55 11.80 12.48
CA ILE A 65 0.95 10.38 12.57
C ILE A 65 2.18 10.23 13.48
N ALA A 66 3.19 11.08 13.33
CA ALA A 66 4.40 11.09 14.15
C ALA A 66 4.09 11.20 15.65
N LYS A 67 3.23 12.16 16.02
CA LYS A 67 2.79 12.37 17.43
C LYS A 67 2.02 11.17 17.96
N VAL A 68 1.06 10.68 17.18
CA VAL A 68 0.22 9.54 17.58
C VAL A 68 1.06 8.27 17.81
N TYR A 69 2.06 8.01 16.98
CA TYR A 69 3.00 6.91 17.21
C TYR A 69 3.87 7.11 18.44
N GLY A 70 4.39 8.33 18.66
CA GLY A 70 5.14 8.67 19.86
C GLY A 70 4.33 8.40 21.13
N ASP A 71 3.08 8.88 21.15
CA ASP A 71 2.13 8.69 22.26
C ASP A 71 1.73 7.21 22.45
N ALA A 72 1.51 6.49 21.35
CA ALA A 72 1.15 5.07 21.37
C ALA A 72 2.28 4.21 21.95
N MET A 73 3.54 4.56 21.67
CA MET A 73 4.73 3.93 22.25
C MET A 73 5.06 4.38 23.67
N GLY A 74 4.34 5.37 24.21
CA GLY A 74 4.59 5.94 25.53
C GLY A 74 5.89 6.74 25.61
N LEU A 75 6.34 7.32 24.49
CA LEU A 75 7.53 8.15 24.45
C LEU A 75 7.21 9.56 24.97
N ASN A 76 8.02 10.06 25.90
CA ASN A 76 7.92 11.45 26.32
C ASN A 76 8.54 12.39 25.27
N LYS A 77 8.27 13.70 25.38
CA LYS A 77 8.74 14.69 24.41
C LYS A 77 10.26 14.89 24.41
N THR A 78 10.97 14.55 25.49
CA THR A 78 12.43 14.68 25.55
C THR A 78 13.16 13.45 25.00
N ASN A 79 12.44 12.36 24.74
CA ASN A 79 13.00 11.13 24.21
C ASN A 79 13.51 11.33 22.78
N MET A 80 14.71 10.82 22.49
CA MET A 80 15.34 10.96 21.17
C MET A 80 14.52 10.32 20.04
N MET A 81 13.88 9.17 20.28
CA MET A 81 12.98 8.53 19.30
C MET A 81 11.77 9.42 19.00
N TYR A 82 11.19 10.07 20.02
CA TYR A 82 10.09 11.01 19.83
C TYR A 82 10.53 12.20 18.99
N GLN A 83 11.70 12.79 19.32
CA GLN A 83 12.28 13.91 18.58
C GLN A 83 12.55 13.56 17.11
N ARG A 84 13.06 12.36 16.85
CA ARG A 84 13.24 11.85 15.47
C ARG A 84 11.94 11.78 14.70
N LEU A 85 10.85 11.30 15.31
CA LEU A 85 9.54 11.20 14.65
C LEU A 85 8.95 12.58 14.33
N VAL A 86 8.93 13.50 15.30
CA VAL A 86 8.32 14.83 15.09
C VAL A 86 9.16 15.72 14.18
N ASN A 87 10.48 15.52 14.16
CA ASN A 87 11.42 16.20 13.26
C ASN A 87 11.86 15.28 12.11
N PHE A 88 10.94 14.46 11.57
CA PHE A 88 11.26 13.48 10.51
C PHE A 88 11.89 14.10 9.26
N SER A 89 11.65 15.39 8.99
CA SER A 89 12.20 16.13 7.86
C SER A 89 13.59 16.74 8.13
N ASP A 90 14.06 16.75 9.37
CA ASP A 90 15.32 17.37 9.76
C ASP A 90 16.50 16.36 9.65
N PRO A 91 17.48 16.59 8.75
CA PRO A 91 18.66 15.74 8.61
C PRO A 91 19.53 15.64 9.86
N SER A 92 19.51 16.65 10.75
CA SER A 92 20.25 16.61 12.01
C SER A 92 19.70 15.57 12.99
N PHE A 93 18.39 15.31 12.94
CA PHE A 93 17.77 14.23 13.72
C PHE A 93 17.77 12.89 12.98
N ASN A 94 17.67 12.92 11.64
CA ASN A 94 17.46 11.72 10.82
C ASN A 94 18.46 11.64 9.65
N PRO A 95 19.77 11.49 9.92
CA PRO A 95 20.77 11.44 8.87
C PRO A 95 20.50 10.27 7.89
N GLY A 96 20.41 10.60 6.60
CA GLY A 96 20.15 9.64 5.51
C GLY A 96 18.69 9.19 5.33
N ASN A 97 17.80 9.50 6.28
CA ASN A 97 16.37 9.12 6.22
C ASN A 97 15.40 10.31 6.28
N ALA A 98 15.92 11.53 6.44
CA ALA A 98 15.11 12.73 6.57
C ALA A 98 14.20 12.96 5.36
N GLY A 99 12.96 13.36 5.62
CA GLY A 99 11.97 13.72 4.61
C GLY A 99 10.89 12.65 4.36
N ASP A 100 11.15 11.38 4.71
CA ASP A 100 10.15 10.30 4.63
C ASP A 100 9.82 9.76 6.03
N LEU A 101 8.67 10.17 6.57
CA LEU A 101 8.20 9.74 7.89
C LEU A 101 8.11 8.21 8.00
N SER A 102 7.72 7.51 6.93
CA SER A 102 7.54 6.06 6.97
C SER A 102 8.86 5.32 7.20
N VAL A 103 9.96 5.84 6.63
CA VAL A 103 11.31 5.30 6.80
C VAL A 103 11.87 5.66 8.17
N VAL A 104 11.66 6.91 8.63
CA VAL A 104 12.04 7.32 9.99
C VAL A 104 11.33 6.47 11.04
N LEU A 105 10.00 6.32 10.93
CA LEU A 105 9.20 5.47 11.82
C LEU A 105 9.69 4.02 11.81
N HIS A 106 9.95 3.45 10.63
CA HIS A 106 10.49 2.10 10.51
C HIS A 106 11.76 1.92 11.35
N SER A 107 12.71 2.86 11.22
CA SER A 107 13.97 2.81 11.97
C SER A 107 13.76 2.94 13.49
N VAL A 108 12.84 3.81 13.91
CA VAL A 108 12.48 3.98 15.33
C VAL A 108 11.81 2.72 15.88
N LEU A 109 10.94 2.08 15.12
CA LEU A 109 10.28 0.83 15.52
C LEU A 109 11.26 -0.34 15.62
N GLU A 110 12.23 -0.46 14.70
CA GLU A 110 13.28 -1.48 14.81
C GLU A 110 14.16 -1.28 16.05
N GLU A 111 14.47 -0.03 16.41
CA GLU A 111 15.25 0.31 17.61
C GLU A 111 14.45 0.04 18.89
N ARG A 112 13.16 0.41 18.91
CA ARG A 112 12.27 0.24 20.06
C ARG A 112 11.84 -1.20 20.29
N PHE A 113 11.60 -1.95 19.21
CA PHE A 113 11.06 -3.30 19.21
C PHE A 113 11.94 -4.26 18.39
N PRO A 114 13.21 -4.48 18.78
CA PRO A 114 14.16 -5.27 17.98
C PRO A 114 13.70 -6.72 17.78
N TRP A 115 12.95 -7.28 18.73
CA TRP A 115 12.38 -8.63 18.62
C TRP A 115 11.28 -8.78 17.55
N MET A 116 10.74 -7.66 17.03
CA MET A 116 9.72 -7.67 15.97
C MET A 116 10.30 -7.51 14.56
N LYS A 117 11.58 -7.19 14.41
CA LYS A 117 12.22 -6.82 13.12
C LYS A 117 11.92 -7.77 11.96
N ASN A 118 11.91 -9.08 12.22
CA ASN A 118 11.66 -10.11 11.20
C ASN A 118 10.39 -10.91 11.46
N LYS A 119 9.52 -10.45 12.36
CA LYS A 119 8.29 -11.15 12.69
C LYS A 119 7.22 -10.78 11.67
N ALA A 120 6.83 -11.74 10.84
CA ALA A 120 5.62 -11.60 10.04
C ALA A 120 4.41 -11.60 10.98
N SER A 121 3.53 -10.62 10.83
CA SER A 121 2.25 -10.67 11.55
C SER A 121 1.35 -11.76 10.98
N LYS A 122 0.28 -12.06 11.74
CA LYS A 122 -0.82 -12.90 11.27
C LYS A 122 -2.01 -12.08 10.78
N ILE A 123 -1.88 -10.75 10.71
CA ILE A 123 -2.98 -9.89 10.28
C ILE A 123 -3.26 -10.14 8.81
N THR A 124 -4.53 -10.31 8.48
CA THR A 124 -5.01 -10.51 7.13
C THR A 124 -5.21 -9.18 6.43
N VAL A 125 -5.28 -9.22 5.10
CA VAL A 125 -5.65 -8.04 4.30
C VAL A 125 -7.06 -7.56 4.62
N GLY A 126 -7.97 -8.45 5.02
CA GLY A 126 -9.30 -8.09 5.52
C GLY A 126 -9.21 -7.25 6.78
N GLU A 127 -8.52 -7.74 7.80
CA GLU A 127 -8.35 -7.03 9.08
C GLU A 127 -7.63 -5.69 8.92
N VAL A 128 -6.64 -5.58 8.02
CA VAL A 128 -6.00 -4.28 7.70
C VAL A 128 -7.02 -3.32 7.07
N ASN A 129 -7.88 -3.82 6.18
CA ASN A 129 -8.91 -2.99 5.58
C ASN A 129 -9.96 -2.54 6.60
N ASP A 130 -10.40 -3.43 7.49
CA ASP A 130 -11.34 -3.10 8.57
C ASP A 130 -10.73 -2.07 9.53
N TRP A 131 -9.45 -2.23 9.88
CA TRP A 131 -8.72 -1.25 10.70
C TRP A 131 -8.65 0.13 10.03
N LEU A 132 -8.40 0.19 8.72
CA LEU A 132 -8.41 1.45 7.97
C LEU A 132 -9.81 2.09 7.93
N ASP A 133 -10.87 1.29 7.81
CA ASP A 133 -12.25 1.79 7.78
C ASP A 133 -12.64 2.38 9.16
N VAL A 134 -12.22 1.74 10.25
CA VAL A 134 -12.36 2.29 11.62
C VAL A 134 -11.54 3.57 11.78
N LEU A 135 -10.29 3.61 11.29
CA LEU A 135 -9.43 4.79 11.38
C LEU A 135 -10.06 6.02 10.68
N VAL A 136 -10.68 5.82 9.52
CA VAL A 136 -11.39 6.87 8.78
C VAL A 136 -12.55 7.42 9.62
N THR A 137 -13.30 6.54 10.29
CA THR A 137 -14.42 6.93 11.16
C THR A 137 -13.94 7.75 12.35
N CYS A 138 -12.89 7.28 13.05
CA CYS A 138 -12.32 8.02 14.17
C CYS A 138 -11.74 9.39 13.77
N SER A 139 -11.16 9.49 12.57
CA SER A 139 -10.59 10.74 12.05
C SER A 139 -11.66 11.77 11.72
N LYS A 140 -12.82 11.34 11.20
CA LYS A 140 -13.96 12.22 10.85
C LYS A 140 -14.69 12.74 12.09
N ASP A 141 -14.97 11.86 13.04
CA ASP A 141 -15.84 12.18 14.17
C ASP A 141 -15.12 12.96 15.28
N LYS A 142 -13.83 13.28 15.09
CA LYS A 142 -12.93 13.80 16.15
C LYS A 142 -13.06 12.97 17.43
N MET A 143 -13.29 11.67 17.26
CA MET A 143 -13.50 10.74 18.36
C MET A 143 -12.31 10.86 19.31
N ASP A 144 -12.56 10.82 20.62
CA ASP A 144 -11.58 11.17 21.65
C ASP A 144 -10.19 10.57 21.36
N ILE A 145 -9.16 11.37 21.63
CA ILE A 145 -7.75 11.03 21.46
C ILE A 145 -7.45 9.69 22.16
N ALA A 146 -8.19 9.29 23.21
CA ALA A 146 -8.08 7.97 23.82
C ALA A 146 -8.43 6.81 22.89
N SER A 147 -9.53 6.91 22.12
CA SER A 147 -9.97 5.90 21.15
C SER A 147 -9.05 5.86 19.92
N GLY A 148 -8.56 7.02 19.47
CA GLY A 148 -7.52 7.06 18.44
C GLY A 148 -6.25 6.36 18.91
N ARG A 149 -5.75 6.71 20.10
CA ARG A 149 -4.54 6.10 20.69
C ARG A 149 -4.66 4.59 20.88
N SER A 150 -5.83 4.05 21.22
CA SER A 150 -6.02 2.60 21.40
C SER A 150 -5.87 1.84 20.09
N ILE A 151 -6.38 2.38 18.98
CA ILE A 151 -6.28 1.79 17.63
C ILE A 151 -4.82 1.70 17.17
N TRP A 152 -4.03 2.76 17.36
CA TRP A 152 -2.60 2.74 17.01
C TRP A 152 -1.77 1.85 17.95
N ARG A 153 -2.13 1.77 19.24
CA ARG A 153 -1.52 0.81 20.17
C ARG A 153 -1.79 -0.64 19.77
N MET A 154 -3.01 -0.95 19.35
CA MET A 154 -3.33 -2.28 18.83
C MET A 154 -2.45 -2.61 17.62
N LEU A 155 -2.28 -1.65 16.70
CA LEU A 155 -1.40 -1.82 15.55
C LEU A 155 0.06 -2.10 15.95
N LEU A 156 0.58 -1.42 16.96
CA LEU A 156 1.92 -1.67 17.53
C LEU A 156 2.13 -3.10 18.03
N VAL A 157 1.07 -3.76 18.49
CA VAL A 157 1.14 -5.11 19.05
C VAL A 157 1.00 -6.18 17.96
N VAL A 158 0.14 -5.95 16.97
CA VAL A 158 -0.23 -6.96 15.98
C VAL A 158 0.62 -6.92 14.72
N THR A 159 1.31 -5.80 14.43
CA THR A 159 2.13 -5.63 13.21
C THR A 159 3.58 -5.29 13.50
N GLY A 160 4.49 -5.77 12.66
CA GLY A 160 5.92 -5.50 12.72
C GLY A 160 6.34 -4.18 12.06
N PRO A 161 7.59 -3.76 12.23
CA PRO A 161 8.09 -2.47 11.74
C PRO A 161 7.88 -2.26 10.23
N VAL A 162 8.13 -3.29 9.42
CA VAL A 162 7.97 -3.22 7.95
C VAL A 162 6.51 -3.01 7.58
N GLU A 163 5.59 -3.69 8.23
CA GLU A 163 4.15 -3.56 7.96
C GLU A 163 3.66 -2.16 8.32
N GLN A 164 4.09 -1.63 9.46
CA GLN A 164 3.72 -0.27 9.89
C GLN A 164 4.24 0.82 8.96
N LYS A 165 5.45 0.65 8.39
CA LYS A 165 5.94 1.52 7.33
C LYS A 165 4.95 1.59 6.16
N TRP A 166 4.49 0.43 5.67
CA TRP A 166 3.53 0.37 4.57
C TRP A 166 2.16 0.92 4.97
N ILE A 167 1.70 0.66 6.19
CA ILE A 167 0.45 1.21 6.69
C ILE A 167 0.49 2.73 6.73
N VAL A 168 1.57 3.35 7.20
CA VAL A 168 1.73 4.81 7.15
C VAL A 168 1.65 5.35 5.73
N ARG A 169 2.31 4.67 4.79
CA ARG A 169 2.25 5.03 3.36
C ARG A 169 0.83 4.90 2.79
N ILE A 170 0.08 3.88 3.18
CA ILE A 170 -1.33 3.70 2.79
C ILE A 170 -2.22 4.80 3.39
N VAL A 171 -2.05 5.12 4.68
CA VAL A 171 -2.81 6.15 5.40
C VAL A 171 -2.58 7.54 4.81
N LEU A 172 -1.34 7.85 4.43
CA LEU A 172 -0.95 9.08 3.74
C LEU A 172 -1.31 9.08 2.25
N GLN A 173 -1.76 7.93 1.72
CA GLN A 173 -1.89 7.63 0.29
C GLN A 173 -0.62 7.91 -0.53
N LYS A 174 0.56 7.80 0.10
CA LYS A 174 1.87 7.97 -0.52
C LYS A 174 2.66 6.67 -0.48
N ILE A 175 2.36 5.76 -1.41
CA ILE A 175 2.99 4.43 -1.46
C ILE A 175 4.48 4.48 -1.82
N GLU A 176 4.92 5.51 -2.57
CA GLU A 176 6.33 5.84 -2.85
C GLU A 176 7.20 4.62 -3.21
N MET A 177 6.69 3.76 -4.09
CA MET A 177 7.37 2.52 -4.45
C MET A 177 8.02 2.52 -5.84
N GLY A 178 7.99 3.68 -6.52
CA GLY A 178 8.57 3.88 -7.85
C GLY A 178 7.85 3.13 -8.97
N ILE A 179 6.64 2.63 -8.69
CA ILE A 179 5.71 2.06 -9.66
C ILE A 179 4.51 3.00 -9.72
N ASN A 180 4.11 3.39 -10.92
CA ASN A 180 2.94 4.24 -11.11
C ASN A 180 1.71 3.40 -11.46
N PHE A 181 0.54 4.04 -11.39
CA PHE A 181 -0.76 3.45 -11.69
C PHE A 181 -0.80 2.72 -13.05
N ARG A 182 -0.25 3.35 -14.10
CA ARG A 182 -0.25 2.78 -15.46
C ARG A 182 0.49 1.44 -15.52
N VAL A 183 1.67 1.33 -14.91
CA VAL A 183 2.44 0.08 -14.91
C VAL A 183 1.68 -1.05 -14.18
N ILE A 184 0.95 -0.72 -13.12
CA ILE A 184 0.10 -1.71 -12.41
C ILE A 184 -1.06 -2.15 -13.30
N MET A 185 -1.74 -1.21 -13.97
CA MET A 185 -2.84 -1.53 -14.86
C MET A 185 -2.38 -2.39 -16.05
N ASP A 186 -1.32 -1.97 -16.74
CA ASP A 186 -0.75 -2.70 -17.88
C ASP A 186 -0.33 -4.14 -17.49
N TYR A 187 0.11 -4.36 -16.25
CA TYR A 187 0.40 -5.69 -15.72
C TYR A 187 -0.85 -6.56 -15.50
N VAL A 188 -1.95 -5.96 -15.01
CA VAL A 188 -3.21 -6.67 -14.78
C VAL A 188 -3.83 -7.11 -16.12
N SER A 189 -3.82 -6.21 -17.11
CA SER A 189 -4.21 -6.50 -18.49
C SER A 189 -3.76 -5.34 -19.38
N PRO A 190 -3.37 -5.58 -20.64
CA PRO A 190 -3.11 -4.51 -21.61
C PRO A 190 -4.26 -3.49 -21.77
N HIS A 191 -5.49 -3.87 -21.40
CA HIS A 191 -6.71 -3.06 -21.52
C HIS A 191 -7.25 -2.56 -20.17
N ALA A 192 -6.58 -2.88 -19.07
CA ALA A 192 -7.04 -2.52 -17.73
C ALA A 192 -7.15 -0.99 -17.55
N LEU A 193 -6.22 -0.23 -18.13
CA LEU A 193 -6.19 1.22 -17.97
C LEU A 193 -7.42 1.89 -18.60
N SER A 194 -7.73 1.57 -19.87
CA SER A 194 -8.89 2.12 -20.57
C SER A 194 -10.20 1.71 -19.89
N LEU A 195 -10.28 0.45 -19.44
CA LEU A 195 -11.42 -0.03 -18.70
C LEU A 195 -11.62 0.74 -17.39
N TYR A 196 -10.57 0.90 -16.58
CA TYR A 196 -10.64 1.67 -15.34
C TYR A 196 -11.08 3.11 -15.61
N GLN A 197 -10.54 3.77 -16.64
CA GLN A 197 -10.92 5.15 -16.99
C GLN A 197 -12.41 5.28 -17.34
N SER A 198 -12.99 4.26 -18.00
CA SER A 198 -14.43 4.24 -18.31
C SER A 198 -15.33 3.99 -17.10
N ILE A 199 -14.85 3.24 -16.11
CA ILE A 199 -15.62 2.87 -14.91
C ILE A 199 -15.46 3.92 -13.80
N ASN A 200 -14.26 4.47 -13.66
CA ASN A 200 -13.82 5.38 -12.59
C ASN A 200 -14.17 4.90 -11.16
N ASN A 201 -14.11 3.58 -10.94
CA ASN A 201 -14.38 2.95 -9.66
C ASN A 201 -13.52 1.68 -9.53
N LEU A 202 -12.56 1.69 -8.62
CA LEU A 202 -11.61 0.58 -8.45
C LEU A 202 -12.29 -0.73 -8.06
N LYS A 203 -13.34 -0.67 -7.24
CA LYS A 203 -14.09 -1.87 -6.79
C LYS A 203 -14.82 -2.53 -7.94
N GLU A 204 -15.53 -1.75 -8.74
CA GLU A 204 -16.26 -2.25 -9.90
C GLU A 204 -15.29 -2.73 -10.99
N PHE A 205 -14.18 -2.00 -11.22
CA PHE A 205 -13.11 -2.45 -12.10
C PHE A 205 -12.57 -3.83 -11.68
N CYS A 206 -12.19 -4.00 -10.42
CA CYS A 206 -11.69 -5.28 -9.91
C CYS A 206 -12.74 -6.39 -9.98
N LYS A 207 -14.02 -6.07 -9.78
CA LYS A 207 -15.12 -7.03 -9.91
C LYS A 207 -15.24 -7.56 -11.33
N ARG A 208 -15.20 -6.69 -12.34
CA ARG A 208 -15.27 -7.09 -13.76
C ARG A 208 -14.04 -7.88 -14.20
N MET A 209 -12.86 -7.46 -13.77
CA MET A 209 -11.61 -8.17 -14.09
C MET A 209 -11.50 -9.55 -13.43
N SER A 210 -12.30 -9.83 -12.39
CA SER A 210 -12.38 -11.15 -11.77
C SER A 210 -13.31 -12.12 -12.50
N ASP A 211 -14.17 -11.64 -13.40
CA ASP A 211 -15.03 -12.50 -14.22
C ASP A 211 -14.26 -12.99 -15.47
N PRO A 212 -13.96 -14.31 -15.58
CA PRO A 212 -13.22 -14.85 -16.72
C PRO A 212 -13.94 -14.64 -18.05
N ASN A 213 -15.28 -14.64 -18.07
CA ASN A 213 -16.05 -14.42 -19.29
C ASN A 213 -15.92 -12.97 -19.75
N TYR A 214 -15.98 -12.03 -18.81
CA TYR A 214 -15.77 -10.61 -19.10
C TYR A 214 -14.38 -10.37 -19.68
N VAL A 215 -13.34 -10.91 -19.06
CA VAL A 215 -11.95 -10.78 -19.54
C VAL A 215 -11.79 -11.40 -20.93
N ARG A 216 -12.41 -12.55 -21.19
CA ARG A 216 -12.38 -13.20 -22.51
C ARG A 216 -13.02 -12.31 -23.58
N ILE A 217 -14.21 -11.77 -23.31
CA ILE A 217 -14.93 -10.89 -24.25
C ILE A 217 -14.14 -9.61 -24.50
N LEU A 218 -13.61 -8.99 -23.44
CA LEU A 218 -12.78 -7.79 -23.53
C LEU A 218 -11.61 -7.99 -24.51
N ASN A 219 -10.87 -9.09 -24.37
CA ASN A 219 -9.76 -9.41 -25.27
C ASN A 219 -10.23 -9.65 -26.71
N MET A 220 -11.34 -10.37 -26.91
CA MET A 220 -11.90 -10.61 -28.24
C MET A 220 -12.33 -9.33 -28.96
N THR A 221 -13.02 -8.42 -28.26
CA THR A 221 -13.47 -7.14 -28.83
C THR A 221 -12.28 -6.27 -29.23
N HIS A 222 -11.21 -6.27 -28.44
CA HIS A 222 -10.01 -5.53 -28.78
C HIS A 222 -9.25 -6.14 -29.97
N ASP A 223 -9.15 -7.46 -30.06
CA ASP A 223 -8.55 -8.14 -31.20
C ASP A 223 -9.33 -7.88 -32.50
N GLN A 224 -10.66 -7.81 -32.44
CA GLN A 224 -11.51 -7.44 -33.57
C GLN A 224 -11.28 -5.99 -34.01
N ASN A 225 -11.35 -5.04 -33.08
CA ASN A 225 -11.11 -3.62 -33.39
C ASN A 225 -9.69 -3.39 -33.97
N ALA A 226 -8.67 -4.11 -33.48
CA ALA A 226 -7.31 -4.01 -33.99
C ALA A 226 -7.20 -4.50 -35.45
N LYS A 227 -7.91 -5.58 -35.81
CA LYS A 227 -7.97 -6.07 -37.19
C LYS A 227 -8.66 -5.07 -38.11
N GLU A 228 -9.80 -4.53 -37.69
CA GLU A 228 -10.54 -3.54 -38.48
C GLU A 228 -9.71 -2.28 -38.76
N ILE A 229 -8.93 -1.78 -37.79
CA ILE A 229 -8.04 -0.62 -38.01
C ILE A 229 -6.95 -0.92 -39.04
N VAL A 230 -6.37 -2.13 -39.01
CA VAL A 230 -5.34 -2.55 -39.97
C VAL A 230 -5.92 -2.67 -41.38
N ASP A 231 -7.15 -3.17 -41.51
CA ASP A 231 -7.83 -3.34 -42.79
C ASP A 231 -8.28 -1.98 -43.39
N VAL A 232 -8.67 -1.01 -42.56
CA VAL A 232 -9.01 0.37 -43.01
C VAL A 232 -7.76 1.17 -43.41
N SER A 233 -6.59 0.79 -42.92
CA SER A 233 -5.31 1.49 -43.19
C SER A 233 -4.54 0.94 -44.40
N ARG A 234 -5.10 -0.04 -45.13
CA ARG A 234 -4.58 -0.61 -46.37
C ARG A 234 -5.34 -0.11 -47.58
#